data_AF-A0A8W7PNP1-F1
#
_entry.id   AF-A0A8W7PNP1-F1
#
_cell.length_a   1.000
_cell.length_b   1.000
_cell.length_c   1.000
_cell.angle_alpha   90.00
_cell.angle_beta   90.00
_cell.angle_gamma   90.00
#
_symmetry.space_group_name_H-M   'P 1'
#
loop_
_entity.id
_entity.type
_entity.pdbx_description
1 polymer ?
#
loop_
_entity_poly.entity_id
_entity_poly.type
_entity_poly.pdbx_seq_one_letter_code
_entity_poly.pdbx_strand_id
1 'polypeptide(L)'
;MAEPVRQCRAICLTNHLHEEINSIVVTDECTDRPNCFMCWDYCKILHEEKRIVRDLMCSDVICYSGCKTACKYYGGFYRTVKQKITLKSLAVPVIGQQMVNHDPANSSAS
;
A
#
# COMPACT_ATOMS: atom_id res chain seq x y z
N MET A 1 12.62 -2.17 10.48
CA MET A 1 11.70 -2.67 9.43
C MET A 1 10.36 -2.02 9.63
N ALA A 2 9.73 -1.48 8.57
CA ALA A 2 8.42 -0.83 8.68
C ALA A 2 7.30 -1.83 9.02
N GLU A 3 6.27 -1.37 9.74
CA GLU A 3 5.17 -2.24 10.19
C GLU A 3 4.42 -2.95 9.04
N PRO A 4 4.12 -2.29 7.89
CA PRO A 4 3.47 -2.98 6.77
C PRO A 4 4.33 -4.12 6.20
N VAL A 5 5.65 -3.96 6.21
CA VAL A 5 6.59 -4.99 5.77
C VAL A 5 6.57 -6.18 6.73
N ARG A 6 6.53 -5.95 8.04
CA ARG A 6 6.44 -7.03 9.05
C ARG A 6 5.16 -7.84 8.91
N GLN A 7 4.01 -7.17 8.76
CA GLN A 7 2.72 -7.82 8.60
C GLN A 7 2.64 -8.61 7.29
N CYS A 8 3.13 -8.04 6.20
CA CYS A 8 3.22 -8.74 4.92
C CYS A 8 4.07 -10.03 5.04
N ARG A 9 5.24 -9.94 5.70
CA ARG A 9 6.13 -11.09 5.90
C ARG A 9 5.55 -12.19 6.78
N ALA A 10 4.78 -11.82 7.81
CA ALA A 10 4.05 -12.81 8.61
C ALA A 10 3.06 -13.63 7.76
N ILE A 11 2.35 -12.98 6.83
CA ILE A 11 1.45 -13.66 5.88
C ILE A 11 2.23 -14.58 4.95
N CYS A 12 3.42 -14.16 4.48
CA CYS A 12 4.27 -15.01 3.65
C CYS A 12 4.65 -16.32 4.35
N LEU A 13 5.06 -16.24 5.62
CA LEU A 13 5.38 -17.44 6.42
C LEU A 13 4.16 -18.34 6.56
N THR A 14 3.00 -17.78 6.91
CA THR A 14 1.77 -18.58 7.05
C THR A 14 1.38 -19.31 5.77
N ASN A 15 1.54 -18.66 4.61
CA ASN A 15 1.04 -19.20 3.34
C ASN A 15 2.05 -20.08 2.59
N HIS A 16 3.35 -19.84 2.77
CA HIS A 16 4.39 -20.41 1.89
C HIS A 16 5.51 -21.17 2.62
N LEU A 17 5.58 -21.12 3.97
CA LEU A 17 6.64 -21.82 4.71
C LEU A 17 6.49 -23.35 4.66
N HIS A 18 5.24 -23.83 4.65
CA HIS A 18 4.90 -25.25 4.62
C HIS A 18 4.71 -25.80 3.20
N GLU A 19 5.10 -25.07 2.16
CA GLU A 19 5.11 -25.63 0.80
C GLU A 19 6.04 -26.85 0.77
N GLU A 20 5.48 -28.00 0.38
CA GLU A 20 6.14 -29.31 0.43
C GLU A 20 7.39 -29.32 -0.46
N ILE A 21 8.55 -29.16 0.16
CA ILE A 21 9.83 -29.54 -0.42
C ILE A 21 10.34 -30.70 0.44
N ASN A 22 10.25 -31.89 -0.13
CA ASN A 22 10.81 -33.17 0.34
C ASN A 22 11.73 -33.04 1.56
N SER A 23 11.16 -33.22 2.76
CA SER A 23 11.87 -33.62 3.99
C SER A 23 13.16 -32.86 4.34
N ILE A 24 13.18 -31.52 4.21
CA ILE A 24 14.26 -30.68 4.76
C ILE A 24 13.74 -29.97 6.01
N VAL A 25 14.48 -30.15 7.12
CA VAL A 25 14.20 -29.55 8.43
C VAL A 25 13.99 -28.04 8.27
N VAL A 26 12.82 -27.58 8.72
CA VAL A 26 12.31 -26.21 8.55
C VAL A 26 13.01 -25.28 9.53
N THR A 27 13.74 -24.30 9.02
CA THR A 27 14.04 -23.06 9.75
C THR A 27 12.89 -22.07 9.57
N ASP A 28 12.68 -21.14 10.50
CA ASP A 28 11.68 -20.06 10.41
C ASP A 28 11.95 -19.04 9.27
N GLU A 29 12.75 -19.42 8.28
CA GLU A 29 13.28 -18.57 7.24
C GLU A 29 12.82 -19.04 5.86
N CYS A 30 12.38 -18.08 5.04
CA CYS A 30 11.91 -18.32 3.68
C CYS A 30 13.01 -18.78 2.69
N THR A 31 14.27 -18.88 3.11
CA THR A 31 15.47 -19.01 2.26
C THR A 31 15.38 -20.15 1.23
N ASP A 32 14.87 -21.31 1.63
CA ASP A 32 14.81 -22.50 0.77
C ASP A 32 13.42 -22.74 0.17
N ARG A 33 12.52 -21.75 0.21
CA ARG A 33 11.14 -21.87 -0.27
C ARG A 33 10.87 -20.77 -1.29
N PRO A 34 10.84 -21.06 -2.60
CA PRO A 34 10.86 -20.03 -3.64
C PRO A 34 9.69 -19.05 -3.55
N ASN A 35 8.48 -19.53 -3.26
CA ASN A 35 7.33 -18.62 -3.08
C ASN A 35 7.41 -17.84 -1.77
N CYS A 36 7.91 -18.43 -0.68
CA CYS A 36 8.12 -17.73 0.59
C CYS A 36 9.14 -16.61 0.41
N PHE A 37 10.30 -16.92 -0.20
CA PHE A 37 11.37 -15.98 -0.46
C PHE A 37 10.90 -14.83 -1.36
N MET A 38 10.23 -15.18 -2.47
CA MET A 38 9.67 -14.18 -3.38
C MET A 38 8.66 -13.27 -2.66
N CYS A 39 7.74 -13.83 -1.88
CA CYS A 39 6.77 -13.04 -1.11
C CYS A 39 7.50 -12.09 -0.14
N TRP A 40 8.50 -12.60 0.58
CA TRP A 40 9.28 -11.88 1.57
C TRP A 40 10.04 -10.66 1.00
N ASP A 41 10.61 -10.82 -0.19
CA ASP A 41 11.30 -9.76 -0.93
C ASP A 41 10.31 -8.73 -1.49
N TYR A 42 9.23 -9.20 -2.10
CA TYR A 42 8.17 -8.32 -2.60
C TYR A 42 7.54 -7.50 -1.48
N CYS A 43 7.49 -8.01 -0.24
CA CYS A 43 6.98 -7.24 0.89
C CYS A 43 7.76 -5.94 1.14
N LYS A 44 9.07 -5.93 0.87
CA LYS A 44 9.91 -4.74 0.99
C LYS A 44 9.76 -3.85 -0.24
N ILE A 45 9.92 -4.43 -1.42
CA ILE A 45 9.87 -3.70 -2.70
C ILE A 45 8.54 -2.96 -2.85
N LEU A 46 7.41 -3.64 -2.64
CA LEU A 46 6.08 -3.04 -2.82
C LEU A 46 5.76 -1.93 -1.81
N HIS A 47 6.47 -1.87 -0.68
CA HIS A 47 6.36 -0.80 0.31
C HIS A 47 7.06 0.47 -0.13
N GLU A 48 8.26 0.31 -0.68
CA GLU A 48 9.20 1.38 -1.01
C GLU A 48 8.92 1.96 -2.41
N GLU A 49 8.40 1.14 -3.32
CA GLU A 49 8.21 1.51 -4.71
C GLU A 49 6.98 2.38 -5.01
N LYS A 50 7.09 3.14 -6.09
CA LYS A 50 5.99 3.96 -6.61
C LYS A 50 4.85 3.08 -7.12
N ARG A 51 3.64 3.65 -7.10
CA ARG A 51 2.41 2.96 -7.54
C ARG A 51 2.56 2.29 -8.91
N ILE A 52 3.11 2.97 -9.91
CA ILE A 52 3.25 2.44 -11.28
C ILE A 52 4.14 1.18 -11.29
N VAL A 53 5.25 1.20 -10.56
CA VAL A 53 6.18 0.06 -10.45
C VAL A 53 5.50 -1.11 -9.76
N ARG A 54 4.77 -0.84 -8.66
CA ARG A 54 3.97 -1.87 -7.98
C ARG A 54 2.90 -2.46 -8.88
N ASP A 55 2.18 -1.63 -9.64
CA ASP A 55 1.11 -2.10 -10.52
C ASP A 55 1.70 -3.00 -11.64
N LEU A 56 2.90 -2.69 -12.13
CA LEU A 56 3.63 -3.55 -13.09
C LEU A 56 4.08 -4.87 -12.46
N MET A 57 4.68 -4.82 -11.27
CA MET A 57 5.14 -6.01 -10.53
C MET A 57 3.98 -6.94 -10.14
N CYS A 58 2.80 -6.39 -9.88
CA CYS A 58 1.60 -7.14 -9.54
C CYS A 58 0.77 -7.58 -10.76
N SER A 59 1.32 -7.52 -11.97
CA SER A 59 0.69 -8.08 -13.16
C SER A 59 0.87 -9.60 -13.25
N ASP A 60 -0.14 -10.31 -13.76
CA ASP A 60 -0.16 -11.78 -13.80
C ASP A 60 0.93 -12.41 -14.69
N VAL A 61 1.58 -11.62 -15.56
CA VAL A 61 2.64 -12.11 -16.46
C VAL A 61 3.96 -12.36 -15.72
N ILE A 62 4.24 -11.59 -14.66
CA ILE A 62 5.51 -11.63 -13.91
C ILE A 62 5.32 -12.21 -12.50
N CYS A 63 4.08 -12.22 -12.00
CA CYS A 63 3.78 -12.46 -10.59
C CYS A 63 3.37 -13.91 -10.30
N TYR A 64 4.27 -14.70 -9.70
CA TYR A 64 3.97 -16.06 -9.20
C TYR A 64 3.30 -16.05 -7.82
N SER A 65 3.04 -17.24 -7.24
CA SER A 65 2.30 -17.44 -5.99
C SER A 65 2.77 -16.51 -4.85
N GLY A 66 4.08 -16.45 -4.60
CA GLY A 66 4.65 -15.59 -3.57
C GLY A 66 4.42 -14.10 -3.82
N CYS A 67 4.66 -13.65 -5.06
CA CYS A 67 4.37 -12.28 -5.47
C CYS A 67 2.87 -11.94 -5.29
N LYS A 68 1.96 -12.84 -5.69
CA LYS A 68 0.51 -12.61 -5.59
C LYS A 68 0.06 -12.37 -4.16
N THR A 69 0.64 -13.09 -3.20
CA THR A 69 0.38 -12.89 -1.77
C THR A 69 0.78 -11.48 -1.31
N ALA A 70 2.00 -11.04 -1.63
CA ALA A 70 2.47 -9.70 -1.28
C ALA A 70 1.64 -8.59 -1.98
N CYS A 71 1.32 -8.78 -3.26
CA CYS A 71 0.48 -7.88 -4.05
C CYS A 71 -0.93 -7.74 -3.49
N LYS A 72 -1.55 -8.84 -3.03
CA LYS A 72 -2.86 -8.82 -2.37
C LYS A 72 -2.83 -7.99 -1.09
N TYR A 73 -1.80 -8.18 -0.25
CA TYR A 73 -1.61 -7.39 0.97
C TYR A 73 -1.50 -5.90 0.65
N TYR A 74 -0.58 -5.50 -0.23
CA TYR A 74 -0.37 -4.08 -0.54
C TYR A 74 -1.53 -3.44 -1.31
N GLY A 75 -2.22 -4.21 -2.15
CA GLY A 75 -3.48 -3.77 -2.76
C GLY A 75 -4.53 -3.38 -1.71
N GLY A 76 -4.67 -4.18 -0.64
CA GLY A 76 -5.52 -3.84 0.51
C GLY A 76 -4.99 -2.64 1.31
N PHE A 77 -3.72 -2.67 1.69
CA PHE A 77 -3.07 -1.62 2.49
C PHE A 77 -3.23 -0.23 1.87
N TYR A 78 -2.89 -0.07 0.58
CA TYR A 78 -2.98 1.24 -0.08
C TYR A 78 -4.42 1.68 -0.33
N ARG A 79 -5.38 0.76 -0.48
CA ARG A 79 -6.81 1.11 -0.49
C ARG A 79 -7.24 1.73 0.84
N THR A 80 -6.86 1.12 1.96
CA THR A 80 -7.14 1.66 3.30
C THR A 80 -6.44 2.99 3.56
N VAL A 81 -5.17 3.13 3.16
CA VAL A 81 -4.44 4.40 3.28
C VAL A 81 -5.13 5.50 2.48
N LYS A 82 -5.51 5.22 1.22
CA LYS A 82 -6.24 6.18 0.38
C LYS A 82 -7.55 6.62 1.03
N GLN A 83 -8.34 5.69 1.56
CA GLN A 83 -9.59 6.01 2.27
C GLN A 83 -9.34 6.90 3.49
N LYS A 84 -8.32 6.61 4.30
CA LYS A 84 -7.95 7.43 5.46
C LYS A 84 -7.53 8.84 5.05
N ILE A 85 -6.79 9.00 3.96
CA ILE A 85 -6.39 10.32 3.43
C ILE A 85 -7.63 11.08 2.94
N THR A 86 -8.50 10.45 2.15
CA THR A 86 -9.74 11.06 1.68
C THR A 86 -10.64 11.50 2.83
N LEU A 87 -10.82 10.64 3.84
CA LEU A 87 -11.62 10.98 5.02
C LEU A 87 -11.02 12.13 5.82
N LYS A 88 -9.69 12.16 6.00
CA LYS A 88 -9.00 13.30 6.64
C LYS A 88 -9.13 14.59 5.84
N SER A 89 -9.07 14.51 4.50
CA SER A 89 -9.26 15.67 3.62
C SER A 89 -10.68 16.23 3.69
N LEU A 90 -11.69 15.38 3.88
CA LEU A 90 -13.08 15.79 4.07
C LEU A 90 -13.35 16.32 5.49
N ALA A 91 -12.56 15.89 6.48
CA ALA A 91 -12.65 16.32 7.87
C ALA A 91 -11.85 17.61 8.16
N VAL A 92 -11.18 18.22 7.17
CA VAL A 92 -10.61 19.56 7.33
C VAL A 92 -11.79 20.55 7.38
N PRO A 93 -11.96 21.31 8.48
CA PRO A 93 -13.03 22.29 8.54
C PRO A 93 -12.77 23.40 7.52
N VAL A 94 -13.76 23.71 6.70
CA VAL A 94 -13.83 24.96 5.92
C VAL A 94 -13.90 26.10 6.93
N ILE A 95 -12.74 26.63 7.34
CA ILE A 95 -12.64 27.90 8.04
C ILE A 95 -12.00 28.87 7.05
N GLY A 96 -12.82 29.77 6.51
CA GLY A 96 -12.34 30.97 5.82
C GLY A 96 -12.78 31.15 4.37
N GLN A 97 -14.08 31.19 4.09
CA GLN A 97 -14.59 32.09 3.04
C GLN A 97 -15.36 33.22 3.74
N GLN A 98 -14.62 34.26 4.11
CA GLN A 98 -15.22 35.48 4.58
C GLN A 98 -15.87 36.19 3.39
N MET A 99 -17.20 36.23 3.43
CA MET A 99 -18.04 37.04 2.57
C MET A 99 -17.64 38.52 2.73
N VAL A 100 -17.26 39.17 1.64
CA VAL A 100 -17.32 40.63 1.54
C VAL A 100 -18.26 40.93 0.39
N ASN A 101 -19.55 40.97 0.71
CA ASN A 101 -20.53 41.71 -0.08
C ASN A 101 -20.43 43.17 0.37
N HIS A 102 -20.04 44.05 -0.55
CA HIS A 102 -20.41 45.46 -0.49
C HIS A 102 -20.87 45.87 -1.89
N ASP A 103 -22.17 46.18 -1.96
CA ASP A 103 -22.91 46.64 -3.13
C ASP A 103 -22.39 48.00 -3.68
N PRO A 104 -22.75 48.34 -4.93
CA PRO A 104 -22.31 49.54 -5.62
C PRO A 104 -23.20 50.74 -5.30
N ALA A 105 -22.62 51.92 -5.07
CA ALA A 105 -23.37 53.18 -5.10
C ALA A 105 -22.52 54.33 -5.67
N ASN A 106 -23.06 54.85 -6.76
CA ASN A 106 -22.70 55.96 -7.63
C ASN A 106 -22.64 57.34 -6.93
N SER A 107 -21.79 58.25 -7.45
CA SER A 107 -22.04 59.69 -7.75
C SER A 107 -21.08 60.74 -7.15
N SER A 108 -20.35 61.40 -8.07
CA SER A 108 -20.12 62.85 -8.25
C SER A 108 -19.24 63.72 -7.31
N ALA A 109 -18.62 64.73 -7.96
CA ALA A 109 -17.88 65.92 -7.51
C ALA A 109 -16.39 65.69 -7.15
N SER A 110 -15.40 66.43 -7.67
CA SER A 110 -15.30 67.77 -8.28
C SER A 110 -14.18 67.84 -9.31
#